data_AF-A0A967YZ83-F1
#
_entry.id   AF-A0A967YZ83-F1
#
_cell.length_a   1.000
_cell.length_b   1.000
_cell.length_c   1.000
_cell.angle_alpha   90.00
_cell.angle_beta   90.00
_cell.angle_gamma   90.00
#
_symmetry.space_group_name_H-M   'P 1'
#
loop_
_entity.id
_entity.type
_entity.pdbx_description
1 polymer ?
#
loop_
_entity_poly.entity_id
_entity_poly.type
_entity_poly.pdbx_seq_one_letter_code
_entity_poly.pdbx_strand_id
1 'polypeptide(L)'
;YLTIVVIIMVVIYLLIERAIRSPWGRVLRAIREDEISAAMSGKDIFNFKMQSLVFGSMIMGIGGALYAHYTKAISPDVFTPLYGTFIIWVMLMA
;
A
#
# COMPACT_ATOMS: atom_id res chain seq x y z
N TYR A 1 -13.90 -13.41 11.71
CA TYR A 1 -12.73 -12.51 11.50
C TYR A 1 -12.38 -12.41 10.02
N LEU A 2 -12.18 -13.53 9.31
CA LEU A 2 -11.93 -13.55 7.86
C LEU A 2 -12.95 -12.73 7.04
N THR A 3 -14.24 -12.81 7.34
CA THR A 3 -15.27 -12.01 6.64
C THR A 3 -15.03 -10.50 6.76
N ILE A 4 -14.60 -10.01 7.93
CA ILE A 4 -14.30 -8.59 8.15
C ILE A 4 -13.07 -8.18 7.32
N VAL A 5 -12.03 -9.01 7.34
CA VAL A 5 -10.80 -8.79 6.55
C VAL A 5 -11.13 -8.75 5.06
N VAL A 6 -11.93 -9.70 4.57
CA VAL A 6 -12.35 -9.75 3.16
C VAL A 6 -13.17 -8.52 2.76
N ILE A 7 -14.11 -8.08 3.60
CA ILE A 7 -14.88 -6.86 3.33
C ILE A 7 -13.95 -5.65 3.22
N ILE A 8 -13.03 -5.47 4.18
CA ILE A 8 -12.09 -4.33 4.15
C ILE A 8 -11.16 -4.42 2.94
N MET A 9 -10.67 -5.61 2.60
CA MET A 9 -9.86 -5.84 1.41
C MET A 9 -10.61 -5.43 0.13
N VAL A 10 -11.85 -5.87 -0.03
CA VAL A 10 -12.68 -5.53 -1.20
C VAL A 10 -12.94 -4.02 -1.26
N VAL A 11 -13.23 -3.37 -0.13
CA VAL A 11 -13.41 -1.92 -0.08
C VAL A 11 -12.13 -1.19 -0.48
N ILE A 12 -10.98 -1.57 0.07
CA ILE A 12 -9.68 -0.98 -0.29
C ILE A 12 -9.38 -1.20 -1.78
N TYR A 13 -9.61 -2.40 -2.30
CA TYR A 13 -9.42 -2.72 -3.71
C TYR A 13 -10.26 -1.82 -4.61
N LEU A 14 -11.56 -1.68 -4.32
CA LEU A 14 -12.47 -0.81 -5.08
C LEU A 14 -12.05 0.67 -5.03
N LEU A 15 -11.60 1.14 -3.86
CA LEU A 15 -11.09 2.51 -3.69
C LEU A 15 -9.83 2.74 -4.52
N ILE A 16 -8.88 1.80 -4.50
CA ILE A 16 -7.65 1.86 -5.30
C ILE A 16 -7.97 1.85 -6.78
N GLU A 17 -8.85 0.95 -7.23
CA GLU A 17 -9.22 0.86 -8.64
C GLU A 17 -9.89 2.15 -9.13
N ARG A 18 -10.76 2.74 -8.31
CA ARG A 18 -11.35 4.03 -8.60
C ARG A 18 -10.31 5.16 -8.62
N ALA A 19 -9.35 5.16 -7.69
CA ALA A 19 -8.29 6.14 -7.62
C ALA A 19 -7.34 6.06 -8.85
N ILE A 20 -6.99 4.85 -9.30
CA ILE A 20 -6.14 4.62 -10.46
C ILE A 20 -6.84 5.03 -11.77
N ARG A 21 -8.14 4.76 -11.91
CA ARG A 21 -8.94 5.18 -13.08
C ARG A 21 -9.22 6.68 -13.11
N SER A 22 -9.05 7.38 -11.98
CA SER A 22 -9.23 8.83 -11.89
C SER A 22 -8.13 9.62 -12.61
N PRO A 23 -8.29 10.95 -12.82
CA PRO A 23 -7.23 11.80 -13.35
C PRO A 23 -5.92 11.73 -12.55
N TRP A 24 -5.99 11.48 -11.24
CA TRP A 24 -4.82 11.34 -10.37
C TRP A 24 -3.95 10.15 -10.77
N GLY A 25 -4.55 8.97 -10.98
CA GLY A 25 -3.83 7.78 -11.43
C GLY A 25 -3.26 7.91 -12.84
N ARG A 26 -3.94 8.65 -13.73
CA ARG A 26 -3.41 8.96 -15.08
C ARG A 26 -2.15 9.82 -15.02
N VAL A 27 -2.13 10.82 -14.15
CA VAL A 27 -0.94 11.66 -13.94
C VAL A 27 0.22 10.84 -13.35
N LEU A 28 -0.05 9.97 -12.38
CA LEU A 28 0.98 9.07 -11.83
C LEU A 28 1.56 8.11 -12.87
N ARG A 29 0.75 7.61 -13.80
CA ARG A 29 1.24 6.79 -14.92
C ARG A 29 2.14 7.60 -15.86
N ALA A 30 1.74 8.83 -16.20
CA ALA A 30 2.57 9.71 -17.02
C ALA A 30 3.92 10.05 -16.34
N ILE A 31 3.91 10.33 -15.03
CA ILE A 31 5.13 10.54 -14.22
C ILE A 31 6.04 9.31 -14.26
N ARG A 32 5.47 8.09 -14.25
CA ARG A 32 6.25 6.84 -14.31
C ARG A 32 6.88 6.61 -15.68
N GLU A 33 6.25 7.06 -16.77
CA GLU A 33 6.79 6.94 -18.13
C GLU A 33 7.91 7.95 -18.40
N ASP A 34 7.67 9.23 -18.13
CA ASP A 34 8.68 10.28 -18.23
C ASP A 34 8.38 11.43 -17.27
N GLU A 35 9.22 11.56 -16.25
CA GLU A 35 9.13 12.65 -15.27
C GLU A 35 9.38 14.01 -15.91
N ILE A 36 10.30 14.12 -16.86
CA ILE A 36 10.67 15.42 -17.46
C ILE A 36 9.49 15.93 -18.28
N SER A 37 8.87 15.08 -19.11
CA SER A 37 7.68 15.43 -19.88
C SER A 37 6.49 15.80 -18.98
N ALA A 38 6.30 15.10 -17.86
CA ALA A 38 5.25 15.43 -16.90
C ALA A 38 5.49 16.80 -16.20
N ALA A 39 6.73 17.13 -15.86
CA ALA A 39 7.10 18.44 -15.32
C ALA A 39 6.86 19.57 -16.33
N MET A 40 7.20 19.35 -17.61
CA MET A 40 6.99 20.35 -18.67
C MET A 40 5.50 20.64 -18.90
N SER A 41 4.62 19.68 -18.62
CA SER A 41 3.16 19.87 -18.63
C SER A 41 2.63 20.69 -17.44
N GLY A 42 3.51 21.23 -16.58
CA GLY A 42 3.14 22.05 -15.41
C GLY A 42 2.59 21.25 -14.24
N LYS A 43 2.84 19.94 -14.18
CA LYS A 43 2.43 19.08 -13.05
C LYS A 43 3.53 19.02 -12.00
N ASP A 44 3.17 19.22 -10.73
CA ASP A 44 4.09 19.10 -9.61
C ASP A 44 4.31 17.63 -9.23
N ILE A 45 5.40 17.06 -9.74
CA ILE A 45 5.78 15.65 -9.54
C ILE A 45 5.95 15.31 -8.06
N PHE A 46 6.54 16.21 -7.28
CA PHE A 46 6.83 15.98 -5.87
C PHE A 46 5.54 15.77 -5.09
N ASN A 47 4.55 16.63 -5.31
CA ASN A 47 3.25 16.53 -4.66
C ASN A 47 2.51 15.24 -5.05
N PHE A 48 2.51 14.84 -6.32
CA PHE A 48 1.88 13.57 -6.73
C PHE A 48 2.58 12.33 -6.13
N LYS A 49 3.91 12.32 -6.08
CA LYS A 49 4.69 11.25 -5.43
C LYS A 49 4.40 11.18 -3.94
N MET A 50 4.40 12.32 -3.25
CA MET A 50 4.12 12.38 -1.81
C MET A 50 2.70 11.89 -1.49
N GLN A 51 1.70 12.29 -2.28
CA GLN A 51 0.34 11.78 -2.12
C GLN A 51 0.28 10.26 -2.30
N SER A 52 0.99 9.70 -3.29
CA SER A 52 1.02 8.25 -3.50
C SER A 52 1.66 7.49 -2.33
N LEU A 53 2.70 8.07 -1.71
CA LEU A 53 3.34 7.53 -0.52
C LEU A 53 2.38 7.55 0.68
N VAL A 54 1.73 8.69 0.94
CA VAL A 54 0.77 8.83 2.04
C VAL A 54 -0.40 7.84 1.88
N PHE A 55 -0.91 7.69 0.66
CA PHE A 55 -2.00 6.77 0.36
C PHE A 55 -1.59 5.30 0.60
N GLY A 56 -0.38 4.92 0.15
CA GLY A 56 0.17 3.58 0.41
C GLY A 56 0.37 3.30 1.90
N SER A 57 0.92 4.27 2.65
CA SER A 57 1.12 4.16 4.10
C SER A 57 -0.19 4.03 4.86
N MET A 58 -1.24 4.73 4.44
CA MET A 58 -2.57 4.62 5.03
C MET A 58 -3.12 3.19 4.90
N ILE A 59 -2.97 2.58 3.72
CA ILE A 59 -3.41 1.20 3.46
C ILE A 59 -2.60 0.21 4.31
N MET A 60 -1.27 0.37 4.39
CA MET A 60 -0.43 -0.45 5.28
C MET A 60 -0.88 -0.35 6.74
N GLY A 61 -1.20 0.86 7.21
CA GLY A 61 -1.67 1.09 8.58
C GLY A 61 -2.95 0.32 8.90
N ILE A 62 -3.90 0.26 7.95
CA ILE A 62 -5.13 -0.54 8.10
C ILE A 62 -4.81 -2.03 8.22
N GLY A 63 -3.87 -2.53 7.41
CA GLY A 63 -3.39 -3.92 7.50
C GLY A 63 -2.78 -4.24 8.87
N GLY A 64 -1.94 -3.34 9.40
CA GLY A 64 -1.36 -3.49 10.73
C GLY A 64 -2.40 -3.43 11.85
N ALA A 65 -3.38 -2.53 11.75
CA ALA A 65 -4.48 -2.43 12.72
C ALA A 65 -5.35 -3.70 12.73
N LEU A 66 -5.62 -4.28 11.56
CA LEU A 66 -6.29 -5.57 11.46
C LEU A 66 -5.47 -6.66 12.14
N TYR A 67 -4.18 -6.77 11.82
CA TYR A 67 -3.30 -7.75 12.46
C TYR A 67 -3.32 -7.63 14.00
N ALA A 68 -3.16 -6.41 14.53
CA ALA A 68 -3.21 -6.17 15.98
C ALA A 68 -4.56 -6.62 16.60
N HIS A 69 -5.67 -6.35 15.91
CA HIS A 69 -7.00 -6.80 16.34
C HIS A 69 -7.16 -8.33 16.29
N TYR A 70 -6.52 -9.02 15.35
CA TYR A 70 -6.55 -10.48 15.28
C TYR A 70 -5.79 -11.11 16.44
N THR A 71 -4.56 -10.64 16.67
CA THR A 71 -3.63 -11.29 17.59
C THR A 71 -4.01 -11.04 19.05
N LYS A 72 -4.76 -9.95 19.35
CA LYS A 72 -5.25 -9.53 20.69
C LYS A 72 -4.17 -9.26 21.75
N ALA A 73 -2.97 -9.77 21.55
CA ALA A 73 -1.77 -9.55 22.34
C ALA A 73 -0.58 -9.41 21.38
N ILE A 74 0.21 -8.36 21.58
CA ILE A 74 1.43 -8.09 20.80
C ILE A 74 2.59 -8.55 21.68
N SER A 75 3.10 -9.77 21.44
CA SER A 75 4.31 -10.27 22.10
C SER A 75 5.55 -9.96 21.24
N PRO A 76 6.71 -9.63 21.83
CA PRO A 76 7.95 -9.40 21.07
C PRO A 76 8.41 -10.64 20.30
N ASP A 77 8.07 -11.85 20.77
CA ASP A 77 8.45 -13.13 20.16
C ASP A 77 7.97 -13.29 18.71
N VAL A 78 6.79 -12.74 18.36
CA VAL A 78 6.25 -12.82 17.00
C VAL A 78 6.95 -11.89 16.00
N PHE A 79 7.79 -10.96 16.47
CA PHE A 79 8.60 -10.07 15.62
C PHE A 79 10.07 -10.48 15.54
N THR A 80 10.41 -11.68 16.04
CA THR A 80 11.77 -12.20 15.89
C THR A 80 12.10 -12.39 14.40
N PRO A 81 13.37 -12.17 13.98
CA PRO A 81 13.76 -12.20 12.55
C PRO A 81 13.39 -13.51 11.83
N LEU A 82 13.38 -14.62 12.57
CA LEU A 82 13.01 -15.93 12.05
C LEU A 82 11.57 -15.96 11.50
N TYR A 83 10.62 -15.34 12.22
CA TYR A 83 9.21 -15.30 11.82
C TYR A 83 8.87 -14.05 10.99
N GLY A 84 9.54 -12.92 11.22
CA GLY A 84 9.23 -11.65 10.58
C GLY A 84 9.82 -11.48 9.17
N THR A 85 11.05 -11.91 8.92
CA THR A 85 11.73 -11.71 7.64
C THR A 85 12.05 -13.01 6.94
N PHE A 86 12.62 -13.99 7.65
CA PHE A 86 13.09 -15.25 7.05
C PHE A 86 11.99 -16.03 6.34
N ILE A 87 10.81 -16.20 6.95
CA ILE A 87 9.68 -16.91 6.33
C ILE A 87 9.20 -16.21 5.05
N ILE A 88 9.13 -14.88 5.05
CA ILE A 88 8.68 -14.10 3.88
C ILE A 88 9.68 -14.28 2.72
N TRP A 89 10.97 -14.24 3.02
CA TRP A 89 12.02 -14.49 2.02
C TRP A 89 11.97 -15.91 1.45
N VAL A 90 11.75 -16.93 2.29
CA VAL A 90 11.62 -18.33 1.84
C VAL A 90 10.40 -18.51 0.93
N MET A 91 9.26 -17.90 1.26
CA MET A 91 8.07 -17.92 0.40
C MET A 91 8.27 -17.27 -0.98
N LEU A 92 9.20 -16.31 -1.10
CA LEU A 92 9.56 -15.65 -2.36
C LEU A 92 10.59 -16.44 -3.19
N MET A 93 11.42 -17.26 -2.54
CA MET A 93 12.43 -18.10 -3.19
C MET A 93 11.88 -19.44 -3.68
N ALA A 94 10.74 -19.89 -3.15
CA ALA A 94 10.03 -21.09 -3.57
C ALA A 94 9.08 -20.80 -4.74
#